data_AF-A0A7V5N466-F1
#
_entry.id   AF-A0A7V5N466-F1
#
_cell.length_a   1.000
_cell.length_b   1.000
_cell.length_c   1.000
_cell.angle_alpha   90.00
_cell.angle_beta   90.00
_cell.angle_gamma   90.00
#
_symmetry.space_group_name_H-M   'P 1'
#
loop_
_entity.id
_entity.type
_entity.pdbx_description
1 polymer ?
#
loop_
_entity_poly.entity_id
_entity_poly.type
_entity_poly.pdbx_seq_one_letter_code
_entity_poly.pdbx_strand_id
1 'polypeptide(L)'
;FIDMENGQIDAILNDWPTTNEYIRLKGTAKTVGEILSKEYYGIAVKKGDAELGAKIDSAIAIIKKSGEYDEIPQKWFNPNR
;
A
#
# COMPACT_ATOMS: atom_id res chain seq x y z
N PHE A 1 8.12 -3.81 -13.31
CA PHE A 1 7.70 -2.93 -14.42
C PHE A 1 8.77 -2.81 -15.48
N ILE A 2 10.05 -2.60 -15.14
CA ILE A 2 11.15 -2.54 -16.11
C ILE A 2 11.16 -3.74 -17.09
N ASP A 3 11.06 -4.96 -16.58
CA ASP A 3 11.02 -6.16 -17.43
C ASP A 3 9.79 -6.19 -18.36
N MET A 4 8.65 -5.65 -17.90
CA MET A 4 7.43 -5.52 -18.72
C MET A 4 7.59 -4.43 -19.78
N GLU A 5 8.21 -3.30 -19.45
CA GLU A 5 8.54 -2.23 -20.39
C GLU A 5 9.54 -2.69 -21.46
N ASN A 6 10.46 -3.59 -21.09
CA ASN A 6 11.42 -4.21 -22.00
C ASN A 6 10.83 -5.38 -22.80
N GLY A 7 9.55 -5.72 -22.60
CA GLY A 7 8.88 -6.82 -23.31
C GLY A 7 9.33 -8.23 -22.89
N GLN A 8 9.92 -8.38 -21.69
CA GLN A 8 10.36 -9.67 -21.16
C GLN A 8 9.23 -10.43 -20.44
N ILE A 9 8.19 -9.71 -19.98
CA ILE A 9 7.01 -10.27 -19.34
C ILE A 9 5.75 -9.55 -19.82
N ASP A 10 4.63 -10.27 -19.89
CA ASP A 10 3.35 -9.72 -20.37
C ASP A 10 2.53 -9.02 -19.27
N ALA A 11 2.73 -9.42 -18.00
CA ALA A 11 1.96 -8.93 -16.87
C ALA A 11 2.72 -9.04 -15.55
N ILE A 12 2.28 -8.26 -14.57
CA ILE A 12 2.79 -8.27 -13.19
C ILE A 12 1.58 -8.46 -12.26
N LEU A 13 1.72 -9.34 -11.26
CA LEU A 13 0.81 -9.41 -10.12
C LEU A 13 1.44 -8.67 -8.94
N ASN A 14 0.76 -7.67 -8.40
CA ASN A 14 1.29 -6.80 -7.35
C ASN A 14 0.17 -6.07 -6.60
N ASP A 15 0.50 -5.56 -5.41
CA ASP A 15 -0.38 -4.78 -4.54
C ASP A 15 -1.03 -3.60 -5.27
N TRP A 16 -2.32 -3.40 -5.04
CA TRP A 16 -3.12 -2.38 -5.72
C TRP A 16 -2.63 -0.93 -5.48
N PRO A 17 -2.35 -0.48 -4.24
CA PRO A 17 -1.95 0.92 -4.01
C PRO A 17 -0.64 1.29 -4.69
N THR A 18 0.37 0.42 -4.58
CA THR A 18 1.70 0.63 -5.19
C THR A 18 1.61 0.61 -6.72
N THR A 19 0.80 -0.29 -7.28
CA THR A 19 0.57 -0.39 -8.72
C THR A 19 -0.09 0.86 -9.27
N ASN A 20 -1.13 1.36 -8.60
CA ASN A 20 -1.82 2.59 -9.01
C ASN A 20 -0.90 3.81 -8.99
N GLU A 21 -0.07 3.96 -7.94
CA GLU A 21 0.85 5.10 -7.87
C GLU A 21 1.92 5.03 -8.96
N TYR A 22 2.46 3.83 -9.25
CA TYR A 22 3.39 3.65 -10.35
C TYR A 22 2.77 4.05 -11.70
N ILE A 23 1.55 3.57 -11.98
CA ILE A 23 0.83 3.88 -13.22
C ILE A 23 0.54 5.38 -13.31
N ARG A 24 0.13 6.02 -12.21
CA ARG A 24 -0.12 7.46 -12.16
C ARG A 24 1.14 8.28 -12.51
N LEU A 25 2.29 7.88 -11.99
CA LEU A 25 3.56 8.59 -12.19
C LEU A 25 4.20 8.33 -13.57
N LYS A 26 4.06 7.13 -14.11
CA LYS A 26 4.78 6.71 -15.34
C LYS A 26 3.89 6.67 -16.57
N GLY A 27 2.62 6.31 -16.42
CA GLY A 27 1.67 6.17 -17.53
C GLY A 27 2.01 5.05 -18.53
N THR A 28 2.97 4.18 -18.22
CA THR A 28 3.48 3.13 -19.13
C THR A 28 2.72 1.80 -19.01
N ALA A 29 1.79 1.69 -18.06
CA ALA A 29 1.04 0.47 -17.78
C ALA A 29 -0.42 0.79 -17.43
N LYS A 30 -1.26 -0.24 -17.44
CA LYS A 30 -2.66 -0.17 -16.98
C LYS A 30 -3.00 -1.40 -16.15
N THR A 31 -3.90 -1.25 -15.19
CA THR A 31 -4.51 -2.37 -14.48
C THR A 31 -5.52 -3.07 -15.39
N VAL A 32 -5.64 -4.39 -15.25
CA VAL A 32 -6.59 -5.22 -16.01
C VAL A 32 -7.19 -6.29 -15.09
N GLY A 33 -8.41 -6.74 -15.42
CA GLY A 33 -9.11 -7.76 -14.64
C GLY A 33 -9.69 -7.23 -13.32
N GLU A 34 -10.10 -8.17 -12.47
CA GLU A 34 -10.65 -7.90 -11.14
C GLU A 34 -9.57 -7.95 -10.06
N ILE A 35 -9.82 -7.30 -8.92
CA ILE A 35 -8.95 -7.44 -7.74
C ILE A 35 -9.07 -8.87 -7.21
N LEU A 36 -7.93 -9.57 -7.18
CA LEU A 36 -7.88 -11.00 -6.86
C LEU A 36 -7.92 -11.30 -5.36
N SER A 37 -7.50 -10.36 -4.52
CA SER A 37 -7.41 -10.55 -3.07
C SER A 37 -7.83 -9.29 -2.32
N LYS A 38 -8.41 -9.48 -1.13
CA LYS A 38 -8.54 -8.42 -0.13
C LYS A 38 -7.44 -8.59 0.90
N GLU A 39 -6.64 -7.55 1.07
CA GLU A 39 -5.45 -7.57 1.90
C GLU A 39 -5.59 -6.63 3.08
N TYR A 40 -5.07 -7.05 4.23
CA TYR A 40 -5.03 -6.24 5.45
C TYR A 40 -3.57 -6.00 5.81
N TYR A 41 -3.12 -4.77 5.67
CA TYR A 41 -1.76 -4.38 6.04
C TYR A 41 -1.61 -4.27 7.55
N GLY A 42 -0.46 -4.70 8.06
CA GLY A 42 -0.10 -4.61 9.47
C GLY A 42 1.40 -4.48 9.64
N ILE A 43 1.81 -4.07 10.85
CA ILE A 43 3.21 -4.01 11.23
C ILE A 43 3.56 -5.32 11.93
N ALA A 44 4.34 -6.16 11.27
CA ALA A 44 4.78 -7.42 11.85
C ALA A 44 5.85 -7.17 12.93
N VAL A 45 5.69 -7.82 14.07
CA VAL A 45 6.67 -7.85 15.17
C VAL A 45 7.21 -9.25 15.37
N LYS A 46 8.34 -9.38 16.08
CA LYS A 46 8.92 -10.69 16.43
C LYS A 46 7.88 -11.52 17.19
N LYS A 47 7.75 -12.80 16.81
CA LYS A 47 6.84 -13.73 17.51
C LYS A 47 7.18 -13.78 19.00
N GLY A 48 6.16 -13.56 19.84
CA GLY A 48 6.29 -13.51 21.31
C GLY A 48 6.56 -12.11 21.88
N ASP A 49 6.87 -11.11 21.05
CA ASP A 49 7.07 -9.72 21.47
C ASP A 49 5.73 -8.98 21.58
N ALA A 50 4.92 -9.39 22.55
CA ALA A 50 3.60 -8.81 22.79
C ALA A 50 3.68 -7.35 23.28
N GLU A 51 4.76 -6.98 23.97
CA GLU A 51 4.95 -5.63 24.48
C GLU A 51 5.14 -4.62 23.32
N LEU A 52 6.00 -4.94 22.36
CA LEU A 52 6.18 -4.09 21.19
C LEU A 52 4.90 -4.00 20.36
N GLY A 53 4.22 -5.14 20.14
CA GLY A 53 2.93 -5.17 19.45
C GLY A 53 1.90 -4.24 20.09
N ALA A 54 1.73 -4.33 21.41
CA ALA A 54 0.79 -3.48 22.15
C ALA A 54 1.13 -1.98 22.08
N LYS A 55 2.43 -1.63 22.11
CA LYS A 55 2.88 -0.23 21.95
C LYS A 55 2.55 0.30 20.55
N ILE A 56 2.79 -0.48 19.50
CA ILE A 56 2.48 -0.11 18.12
C ILE A 56 0.98 0.06 17.94
N ASP A 57 0.17 -0.90 18.40
CA ASP A 57 -1.29 -0.82 18.30
C ASP A 57 -1.84 0.42 19.03
N SER A 58 -1.30 0.71 20.23
CA SER A 58 -1.67 1.90 21.00
C SER A 58 -1.32 3.20 20.26
N ALA A 59 -0.13 3.27 19.65
CA ALA A 59 0.29 4.44 18.87
C ALA A 59 -0.62 4.65 17.64
N ILE A 60 -0.94 3.58 16.90
CA ILE A 60 -1.86 3.66 15.75
C ILE A 60 -3.26 4.11 16.20
N ALA A 61 -3.75 3.61 17.35
CA ALA A 61 -5.04 4.03 17.90
C ALA A 61 -5.06 5.52 18.27
N ILE A 62 -3.98 6.05 18.83
CA ILE A 62 -3.83 7.48 19.15
C ILE A 62 -3.90 8.32 17.87
N ILE A 63 -3.13 7.96 16.84
CA ILE A 63 -3.09 8.68 15.55
C ILE A 63 -4.46 8.63 14.83
N LYS A 64 -5.17 7.50 14.93
CA LYS A 64 -6.55 7.40 14.43
C LYS A 64 -7.52 8.30 15.19
N LYS A 65 -7.40 8.34 16.52
CA LYS A 65 -8.27 9.16 17.37
C LYS A 65 -8.03 10.66 17.18
N SER A 66 -6.80 11.09 16.87
CA SER A 66 -6.51 12.49 16.60
C SER A 66 -7.00 12.96 15.22
N GLY A 67 -7.31 12.02 14.30
CA GLY A 67 -7.69 12.32 12.92
C GLY A 67 -6.50 12.44 11.97
N GLU A 68 -5.26 12.50 12.50
CA GLU A 68 -4.02 12.54 11.70
C GLU A 68 -3.90 11.34 10.76
N TYR A 69 -4.46 10.19 11.14
CA TYR A 69 -4.47 9.01 10.27
C TYR A 69 -5.15 9.28 8.93
N ASP A 70 -6.21 10.09 8.90
CA ASP A 70 -6.99 10.34 7.68
C ASP A 70 -6.24 11.26 6.70
N GLU A 71 -5.32 12.08 7.20
CA GLU A 71 -4.46 12.94 6.39
C GLU A 71 -3.39 12.14 5.63
N ILE A 72 -2.98 10.98 6.16
CA ILE A 72 -1.90 10.16 5.58
C ILE A 72 -2.30 9.60 4.21
N PRO A 73 -3.45 8.89 4.04
CA PRO A 73 -3.90 8.44 2.72
C PRO A 73 -4.13 9.60 1.75
N GLN A 74 -4.66 10.72 2.22
CA GLN A 74 -4.86 11.91 1.38
C GLN A 74 -3.53 12.47 0.88
N LYS A 75 -2.49 12.49 1.71
CA LYS A 75 -1.16 12.96 1.29
C LYS A 75 -0.53 12.05 0.24
N TRP A 76 -0.66 10.72 0.40
CA TRP A 76 0.10 9.75 -0.40
C TRP A 76 -0.66 9.14 -1.57
N PHE A 77 -1.99 9.09 -1.52
CA PHE A 77 -2.81 8.41 -2.53
C PHE A 77 -3.93 9.30 -3.11
N ASN A 78 -3.84 10.62 -2.92
CA ASN A 78 -4.77 11.54 -3.57
C ASN A 78 -4.57 11.51 -5.10
N PRO A 79 -5.62 11.16 -5.87
CA PRO A 79 -5.53 11.05 -7.33
C PRO A 79 -5.26 12.39 -8.03
N ASN A 80 -5.46 13.52 -7.35
CA ASN A 80 -5.25 14.89 -7.86
C ASN A 80 -3.89 15.49 -7.44
N ARG A 81 -2.97 14.69 -6.91
CA ARG A 81 -1.61 15.12 -6.55
C ARG A 81 -0.67 15.02 -7.74
#